data_AF-A0A2V9VQM7-F1
#
_entry.id   AF-A0A2V9VQM7-F1
#
_cell.length_a   1.000
_cell.length_b   1.000
_cell.length_c   1.000
_cell.angle_alpha   90.00
_cell.angle_beta   90.00
_cell.angle_gamma   90.00
#
_symmetry.space_group_name_H-M   'P 1'
#
loop_
_entity.id
_entity.type
_entity.pdbx_description
1 polymer ?
#
loop_
_entity_poly.entity_id
_entity_poly.type
_entity_poly.pdbx_seq_one_letter_code
_entity_poly.pdbx_strand_id
1 'polypeptide(L)'
;MHNWNQVQPAPYDGYYTFPSVTSIDPVTGKWTASNCTACVPNPDTADTFRAGTPMLPPGKYVVEMIVPPGYELVKEEDKNILIGDNYIAPVTQQFAGLGNIFILPDQAEIGSACNAGNAPQNSTCSQGRNSNLPSHEGDTGSVESFWPCVGEERTVPDYISLFPGSAEIAPFAGAKRNLCDRKEVTLEEQSSALAKFYLFTPTHIAAHYTGLITDDFTAEFDPFSPQFGEKFAPAYLPVSLKDWTGNEIARTYSDEFGAYNGLSYSTWEVNPPNPTGYGPTMMVTCMNDRGSDAAPDPFYQPGYSQFCYELPFMPGQTGYFDTPVVPTSAFAGAGYNNPDCAYPDTTPAISSVTGPDVAGPWVQAAGQTLTINALGDQVVANNAYSGPAASTTPFNQKSVTRHYGFGAQCTSPTAGSTDCNTMSSVTIGSVPAIITSWSDGLIQVTVPTAVPNCAVQQNAQYGGSPAQCGELTIIAGNGKQSVDTVTVTIGGKKPTVLATGQTIQNAIDTAKPGDMIIVPPGLYNELVLMWKPVRLQGVGAASSIINANTQPAGRLDPWRKQIVCLFGLTPDGRPSNAPYPGCDHPDWPGFSGGPEFPTMIVDRVPMEGILGWDTSVNGNLAEQLIEPSLMG
;
A
#
# COMPACT_ATOMS: atom_id res chain seq x y z
N MET A 1 23.97 17.88 -36.30
CA MET A 1 23.09 16.95 -35.57
C MET A 1 23.02 17.43 -34.13
N HIS A 2 21.92 18.06 -33.73
CA HIS A 2 21.70 18.45 -32.34
C HIS A 2 21.34 17.19 -31.54
N ASN A 3 21.94 17.04 -30.36
CA ASN A 3 21.67 15.94 -29.43
C ASN A 3 20.20 15.98 -29.00
N TRP A 4 19.44 14.89 -29.23
CA TRP A 4 18.03 14.79 -28.84
C TRP A 4 17.78 14.93 -27.33
N ASN A 5 18.80 14.79 -26.47
CA ASN A 5 18.70 15.03 -25.02
C ASN A 5 18.74 16.53 -24.64
N GLN A 6 18.82 17.44 -25.61
CA GLN A 6 18.71 18.89 -25.40
C GLN A 6 17.41 19.47 -25.97
N VAL A 7 16.53 18.63 -26.52
CA VAL A 7 15.19 19.04 -26.93
C VAL A 7 14.30 18.88 -25.72
N GLN A 8 14.10 19.97 -24.97
CA GLN A 8 12.97 20.04 -24.06
C GLN A 8 11.69 19.87 -24.88
N PRO A 9 10.75 19.00 -24.49
CA PRO A 9 9.42 19.02 -25.08
C PRO A 9 8.89 20.44 -24.90
N ALA A 10 8.56 21.13 -26.01
CA ALA A 10 8.16 22.53 -26.00
C ALA A 10 7.11 22.74 -24.90
N PRO A 11 7.47 23.38 -23.78
CA PRO A 11 6.57 23.54 -22.65
C PRO A 11 5.61 24.66 -23.02
N TYR A 12 4.69 24.42 -23.94
CA TYR A 12 3.69 25.39 -24.40
C TYR A 12 4.31 26.79 -24.56
N ASP A 13 5.03 27.04 -25.66
CA ASP A 13 5.75 28.30 -25.89
C ASP A 13 4.78 29.48 -26.13
N GLY A 14 4.03 29.89 -25.10
CA GLY A 14 3.29 31.14 -25.01
C GLY A 14 4.23 32.32 -24.83
N TYR A 15 5.36 32.33 -25.54
CA TYR A 15 6.30 33.43 -25.53
C TYR A 15 5.75 34.55 -26.41
N TYR A 16 5.24 35.58 -25.75
CA TYR A 16 4.84 36.81 -26.42
C TYR A 16 6.03 37.77 -26.44
N THR A 17 6.49 38.11 -27.65
CA THR A 17 7.48 39.19 -27.83
C THR A 17 6.74 40.51 -28.04
N PHE A 18 7.14 41.52 -27.27
CA PHE A 18 6.70 42.89 -27.48
C PHE A 18 7.83 43.72 -28.10
N PRO A 19 7.53 44.63 -29.04
CA PRO A 19 6.19 44.93 -29.54
C PRO A 19 5.61 43.82 -30.45
N SER A 20 4.31 43.55 -30.31
CA SER A 20 3.64 42.50 -31.08
C SER A 20 3.60 42.85 -32.56
N VAL A 21 4.13 41.98 -33.41
CA VAL A 21 4.17 42.16 -34.87
C VAL A 21 2.86 41.68 -35.48
N THR A 22 2.27 42.46 -36.39
CA THR A 22 1.03 42.08 -37.09
C THR A 22 1.27 41.62 -38.53
N SER A 23 2.42 41.97 -39.11
CA SER A 23 2.83 41.49 -40.43
C SER A 23 4.34 41.52 -40.62
N ILE A 24 4.84 40.62 -41.45
CA ILE A 24 6.26 40.48 -41.82
C ILE A 24 6.34 40.51 -43.35
N ASP A 25 7.36 41.18 -43.89
CA ASP A 25 7.70 41.10 -45.30
C ASP A 25 8.21 39.68 -45.62
N PRO A 26 7.51 38.90 -46.47
CA PRO A 26 7.88 37.52 -46.76
C PRO A 26 9.19 37.38 -47.55
N VAL A 27 9.72 38.46 -48.14
CA VAL A 27 10.98 38.46 -48.92
C VAL A 27 12.17 38.80 -48.03
N THR A 28 12.02 39.79 -47.15
CA THR A 28 13.14 40.29 -46.33
C THR A 28 13.13 39.77 -44.89
N GLY A 29 12.02 39.18 -44.44
CA GLY A 29 11.79 38.76 -43.06
C GLY A 29 11.57 39.92 -42.08
N LYS A 30 11.57 41.17 -42.56
CA LYS A 30 11.44 42.36 -41.71
C LYS A 30 10.01 42.60 -41.26
N TRP A 31 9.87 43.17 -40.06
CA TRP A 31 8.56 43.54 -39.53
C TRP A 31 8.00 44.75 -40.29
N THR A 32 6.76 44.67 -40.74
CA THR A 32 6.11 45.72 -41.56
C THR A 32 4.99 46.45 -40.84
N ALA A 33 4.40 45.86 -39.79
CA ALA A 33 3.41 46.52 -38.95
C ALA A 33 3.40 45.93 -37.52
N SER A 34 2.91 46.72 -36.57
CA SER A 34 2.76 46.33 -35.16
C SER A 34 1.50 46.99 -34.57
N ASN A 35 0.89 46.34 -33.59
CA ASN A 35 -0.16 46.95 -32.76
C ASN A 35 0.40 47.97 -31.74
N CYS A 36 1.72 48.16 -31.68
CA CYS A 36 2.35 49.04 -30.73
C CYS A 36 2.18 50.53 -31.10
N THR A 37 1.35 51.24 -30.35
CA THR A 37 1.09 52.67 -30.55
C THR A 37 2.14 53.58 -29.91
N ALA A 38 2.94 53.06 -28.97
CA ALA A 38 3.99 53.79 -28.26
C ALA A 38 5.41 53.54 -28.83
N CYS A 39 5.52 52.72 -29.89
CA CYS A 39 6.82 52.32 -30.43
C CYS A 39 7.47 53.42 -31.26
N VAL A 40 8.79 53.46 -31.18
CA VAL A 40 9.66 54.30 -32.00
C VAL A 40 10.44 53.43 -32.99
N PRO A 41 10.93 53.97 -34.12
CA PRO A 41 11.83 53.24 -35.00
C PRO A 41 13.11 52.86 -34.26
N ASN A 42 13.52 51.59 -34.35
CA ASN A 42 14.77 51.11 -33.77
C ASN A 42 15.97 51.87 -34.37
N PRO A 43 16.78 52.57 -33.55
CA PRO A 43 17.88 53.40 -34.04
C PRO A 43 19.14 52.61 -34.41
N ASP A 44 19.22 51.30 -34.13
CA ASP A 44 20.41 50.49 -34.40
C ASP A 44 20.58 50.21 -35.89
N THR A 45 21.38 51.05 -36.56
CA THR A 45 21.71 50.89 -37.98
C THR A 45 22.71 49.76 -38.26
N ALA A 46 23.33 49.18 -37.23
CA ALA A 46 24.26 48.05 -37.39
C ALA A 46 23.49 46.71 -37.55
N ASP A 47 22.31 46.60 -36.94
CA ASP A 47 21.38 45.49 -37.18
C ASP A 47 20.55 45.74 -38.45
N THR A 48 21.03 45.21 -39.58
CA THR A 48 20.34 45.38 -40.88
C THR A 48 18.92 44.79 -40.91
N PHE A 49 18.55 43.93 -39.95
CA PHE A 49 17.25 43.29 -39.85
C PHE A 49 16.28 44.07 -38.96
N ARG A 50 16.76 44.65 -37.85
CA ARG A 50 15.94 45.40 -36.88
C ARG A 50 15.99 46.92 -37.05
N ALA A 51 16.95 47.47 -37.80
CA ALA A 51 17.02 48.91 -38.06
C ALA A 51 15.69 49.46 -38.60
N GLY A 52 15.13 50.45 -37.91
CA GLY A 52 13.88 51.12 -38.29
C GLY A 52 12.59 50.33 -38.00
N THR A 53 12.66 49.11 -37.43
CA THR A 53 11.46 48.39 -37.01
C THR A 53 10.87 48.99 -35.73
N PRO A 54 9.56 48.78 -35.43
CA PRO A 54 8.97 49.24 -34.18
C PRO A 54 9.71 48.68 -32.97
N MET A 55 10.11 49.56 -32.05
CA MET A 55 10.80 49.25 -30.80
C MET A 55 10.16 50.02 -29.66
N LEU A 56 9.98 49.40 -28.50
CA LEU A 56 9.53 50.10 -27.30
C LEU A 56 10.64 51.03 -26.79
N PRO A 57 10.36 52.32 -26.53
CA PRO A 57 11.35 53.20 -25.91
C PRO A 57 11.67 52.77 -24.46
N PRO A 58 12.83 53.15 -23.89
CA PRO A 58 13.10 52.93 -22.48
C PRO A 58 12.00 53.52 -21.59
N GLY A 59 11.58 52.79 -20.56
CA GLY A 59 10.46 53.20 -19.71
C GLY A 59 9.90 52.09 -18.84
N LYS A 60 8.84 52.42 -18.08
CA LYS A 60 8.07 51.46 -17.29
C LYS A 60 6.84 51.02 -18.08
N TYR A 61 6.62 49.72 -18.13
CA TYR A 61 5.50 49.09 -18.84
C TYR A 61 4.77 48.15 -17.93
N VAL A 62 3.44 48.11 -18.01
CA VAL A 62 2.65 47.05 -17.38
C VAL A 62 2.45 45.95 -18.41
N VAL A 63 2.92 44.74 -18.09
CA VAL A 63 2.65 43.54 -18.87
C VAL A 63 1.49 42.81 -18.21
N GLU A 64 0.46 42.49 -18.99
CA GLU A 64 -0.73 41.78 -18.53
C GLU A 64 -0.80 40.39 -19.17
N MET A 65 -1.12 39.38 -18.37
CA MET A 65 -1.39 38.02 -18.81
C MET A 65 -2.90 37.78 -18.90
N ILE A 66 -3.39 37.51 -20.11
CA ILE A 66 -4.74 37.00 -20.33
C ILE A 66 -4.76 35.49 -20.11
N VAL A 67 -5.18 35.06 -18.93
CA VAL A 67 -5.20 33.64 -18.55
C VAL A 67 -6.03 32.83 -19.58
N PRO A 68 -5.44 31.81 -20.22
CA PRO A 68 -6.15 30.99 -21.19
C PRO A 68 -7.33 30.23 -20.54
N PRO A 69 -8.40 29.90 -21.30
CA PRO A 69 -9.49 29.07 -20.79
C PRO A 69 -8.98 27.74 -20.22
N GLY A 70 -9.45 27.38 -19.01
CA GLY A 70 -9.06 26.15 -18.32
C GLY A 70 -7.78 26.25 -17.47
N TYR A 71 -7.10 27.39 -17.50
CA TYR A 71 -5.98 27.69 -16.61
C TYR A 71 -6.38 28.74 -15.55
N GLU A 72 -5.60 28.77 -14.48
CA GLU A 72 -5.66 29.73 -13.40
C GLU A 72 -4.29 30.36 -13.19
N LEU A 73 -4.26 31.64 -12.83
CA LEU A 73 -3.04 32.29 -12.37
C LEU A 73 -2.67 31.75 -10.99
N VAL A 74 -1.40 31.45 -10.78
CA VAL A 74 -0.87 31.14 -9.43
C VAL A 74 -0.97 32.39 -8.55
N LYS A 75 -1.76 32.30 -7.49
CA LYS A 75 -1.95 33.32 -6.46
C LYS A 75 -1.13 33.00 -5.20
N GLU A 76 -1.09 33.92 -4.24
CA GLU A 76 -0.39 33.67 -2.97
C GLU A 76 -1.06 32.57 -2.15
N GLU A 77 -2.40 32.50 -2.17
CA GLU A 77 -3.19 31.45 -1.55
C GLU A 77 -3.17 30.10 -2.30
N ASP A 78 -2.55 30.02 -3.48
CA ASP A 78 -2.32 28.76 -4.22
C ASP A 78 -0.92 28.17 -3.95
N LYS A 79 -0.06 28.89 -3.21
CA LYS A 79 1.30 28.46 -2.93
C LYS A 79 1.33 27.64 -1.65
N ASN A 80 1.56 26.34 -1.78
CA ASN A 80 1.81 25.47 -0.64
C ASN A 80 3.31 25.43 -0.25
N ILE A 81 4.16 26.27 -0.85
CA ILE A 81 5.63 26.17 -0.76
C ILE A 81 6.29 26.59 0.57
N LEU A 82 5.52 27.05 1.55
CA LEU A 82 6.03 27.53 2.83
C LEU A 82 5.63 26.62 4.01
N ILE A 83 4.95 25.51 3.71
CA ILE A 83 4.26 24.68 4.70
C ILE A 83 4.31 23.21 4.25
N GLY A 84 5.51 22.63 4.12
CA GLY A 84 5.61 21.17 4.25
C GLY A 84 5.16 20.78 5.65
N ASP A 85 4.58 19.58 5.82
CA ASP A 85 4.11 19.04 7.10
C ASP A 85 4.82 19.70 8.27
N ASN A 86 4.06 20.30 9.18
CA ASN A 86 4.62 20.72 10.46
C ASN A 86 5.33 19.50 11.03
N TYR A 87 6.65 19.43 10.85
CA TYR A 87 7.49 18.50 11.58
C TYR A 87 7.39 19.02 13.01
N ILE A 88 6.41 18.52 13.74
CA ILE A 88 6.39 18.58 15.19
C ILE A 88 7.56 17.71 15.60
N ALA A 89 8.76 18.28 15.55
CA ALA A 89 9.91 17.71 16.20
C ALA A 89 9.46 17.44 17.65
N PRO A 90 9.61 16.22 18.17
CA PRO A 90 9.41 15.98 19.59
C PRO A 90 10.20 17.05 20.35
N VAL A 91 9.52 17.68 21.32
CA VAL A 91 9.99 18.86 22.04
C VAL A 91 11.19 18.47 22.92
N THR A 92 12.34 18.31 22.29
CA THR A 92 13.64 18.25 22.92
C THR A 92 14.58 19.03 22.02
N GLN A 93 14.86 20.28 22.39
CA GLN A 93 15.95 21.06 21.80
C GLN A 93 17.25 20.28 21.96
N GLN A 94 17.69 19.57 20.93
CA GLN A 94 18.92 18.77 20.95
C GLN A 94 20.16 19.55 20.49
N PHE A 95 20.02 20.81 20.09
CA PHE A 95 21.17 21.65 19.69
C PHE A 95 21.15 23.00 20.41
N ALA A 96 21.90 23.09 21.51
CA ALA A 96 22.32 24.38 22.04
C ALA A 96 23.45 24.92 21.14
N GLY A 97 23.16 25.93 20.31
CA GLY A 97 24.21 26.77 19.73
C GLY A 97 24.25 26.95 18.21
N LEU A 98 23.16 26.75 17.47
CA LEU A 98 23.06 27.24 16.09
C LEU A 98 21.85 28.17 15.96
N GLY A 99 22.12 29.47 15.82
CA GLY A 99 21.12 30.45 15.41
C GLY A 99 20.76 30.21 13.94
N ASN A 100 19.46 30.31 13.66
CA ASN A 100 18.80 30.13 12.35
C ASN A 100 18.29 28.70 12.09
N ILE A 101 17.30 28.28 12.87
CA ILE A 101 16.22 27.41 12.41
C ILE A 101 15.00 28.32 12.26
N PHE A 102 14.48 28.47 11.04
CA PHE A 102 13.29 29.28 10.76
C PHE A 102 12.03 28.48 11.13
N ILE A 103 11.55 28.70 12.36
CA ILE A 103 10.18 28.36 12.78
C ILE A 103 9.29 29.53 12.34
N LEU A 104 8.16 29.26 11.68
CA LEU A 104 7.17 30.28 11.30
C LEU A 104 6.74 31.09 12.53
N PRO A 105 6.62 32.43 12.44
CA PRO A 105 6.13 33.25 13.55
C PRO A 105 4.62 33.08 13.75
N ASP A 106 4.17 33.37 14.97
CA ASP A 106 2.77 33.40 15.40
C ASP A 106 1.95 34.38 14.52
N GLN A 107 0.68 34.04 14.23
CA GLN A 107 -0.27 34.87 13.50
C GLN A 107 -0.45 36.29 14.10
N ALA A 108 -0.21 36.46 15.40
CA ALA A 108 -0.17 37.78 16.04
C ALA A 108 0.99 38.66 15.54
N GLU A 109 2.13 38.07 15.14
CA GLU A 109 3.30 38.79 14.62
C GLU A 109 3.18 39.13 13.13
N ILE A 110 2.47 38.33 12.32
CA ILE A 110 2.20 38.65 10.91
C ILE A 110 1.18 39.79 10.80
N GLY A 111 0.13 39.75 11.63
CA GLY A 111 -0.85 40.83 11.74
C GLY A 111 -0.20 42.17 12.12
N SER A 112 0.95 42.16 12.80
CA SER A 112 1.67 43.34 13.27
C SER A 112 2.49 44.09 12.21
N ALA A 113 2.93 43.39 11.16
CA ALA A 113 3.84 43.95 10.15
C ALA A 113 3.10 44.45 8.90
N CYS A 114 1.96 43.84 8.54
CA CYS A 114 1.21 44.17 7.31
C CYS A 114 -0.19 44.77 7.59
N ASN A 115 -0.55 44.97 8.86
CA ASN A 115 -1.77 45.63 9.31
C ASN A 115 -1.44 46.53 10.52
N ALA A 116 -1.76 47.83 10.48
CA ALA A 116 -1.21 48.84 11.40
C ALA A 116 -1.83 48.86 12.83
N GLY A 117 -2.22 47.69 13.38
CA GLY A 117 -3.04 47.58 14.59
C GLY A 117 -2.38 47.11 15.89
N ASN A 118 -1.17 46.53 15.89
CA ASN A 118 -0.38 46.23 17.11
C ASN A 118 0.97 45.62 16.74
N ALA A 119 2.10 46.20 17.17
CA ALA A 119 3.49 45.74 16.95
C ALA A 119 3.98 44.82 18.10
N PRO A 120 5.20 44.21 18.13
CA PRO A 120 6.27 44.04 17.11
C PRO A 120 7.04 42.68 17.18
N GLN A 121 7.19 41.91 16.07
CA GLN A 121 8.37 41.04 15.76
C GLN A 121 8.19 40.19 14.46
N ASN A 122 8.29 40.80 13.27
CA ASN A 122 8.72 40.10 12.04
C ASN A 122 9.33 41.10 11.04
N SER A 123 10.46 40.78 10.41
CA SER A 123 11.01 41.58 9.31
C SER A 123 10.47 41.06 7.97
N THR A 124 9.45 41.77 7.47
CA THR A 124 9.08 42.01 6.05
C THR A 124 7.84 41.29 5.48
N CYS A 125 6.91 42.12 4.97
CA CYS A 125 5.67 41.77 4.24
C CYS A 125 5.89 41.16 2.84
N SER A 126 6.99 40.45 2.65
CA SER A 126 7.58 40.25 1.33
C SER A 126 8.58 39.10 1.28
N GLN A 127 8.60 38.20 2.28
CA GLN A 127 9.55 37.08 2.36
C GLN A 127 11.02 37.55 2.30
N GLY A 128 11.34 38.72 2.87
CA GLY A 128 12.66 39.34 2.79
C GLY A 128 12.90 40.24 1.56
N ARG A 129 11.93 40.34 0.63
CA ARG A 129 12.07 41.10 -0.64
C ARG A 129 11.49 42.52 -0.52
N ASN A 130 11.67 43.43 -1.47
CA ASN A 130 10.88 44.68 -1.52
C ASN A 130 9.88 44.54 -2.66
N SER A 131 8.59 44.35 -2.36
CA SER A 131 7.55 44.08 -3.38
C SER A 131 7.34 45.23 -4.36
N ASN A 132 7.85 46.43 -4.05
CA ASN A 132 7.78 47.61 -4.91
C ASN A 132 8.99 47.75 -5.84
N LEU A 133 9.98 46.86 -5.74
CA LEU A 133 11.22 46.92 -6.51
C LEU A 133 11.51 45.57 -7.19
N PRO A 134 12.14 45.58 -8.37
CA PRO A 134 12.68 44.37 -8.97
C PRO A 134 13.72 43.69 -8.04
N SER A 135 13.68 42.37 -7.93
CA SER A 135 14.70 41.56 -7.21
C SER A 135 15.25 40.46 -8.11
N HIS A 136 16.51 40.08 -7.89
CA HIS A 136 17.19 39.05 -8.70
C HIS A 136 17.57 37.83 -7.85
N GLU A 137 17.35 36.63 -8.39
CA GLU A 137 17.82 35.37 -7.80
C GLU A 137 18.62 34.60 -8.85
N GLY A 138 19.79 34.10 -8.47
CA GLY A 138 20.72 33.44 -9.39
C GLY A 138 21.08 32.06 -8.87
N ASP A 139 20.34 31.05 -9.33
CA ASP A 139 20.70 29.64 -9.08
C ASP A 139 20.48 28.71 -10.30
N THR A 140 20.03 29.23 -11.44
CA THR A 140 19.76 28.43 -12.64
C THR A 140 20.15 29.14 -13.93
N GLY A 141 21.45 29.20 -14.27
CA GLY A 141 21.99 29.58 -15.60
C GLY A 141 21.59 30.95 -16.18
N SER A 142 20.72 31.70 -15.50
CA SER A 142 20.12 32.98 -15.84
C SER A 142 19.78 33.68 -14.53
N VAL A 143 19.98 35.00 -14.47
CA VAL A 143 19.60 35.83 -13.34
C VAL A 143 18.12 36.19 -13.53
N GLU A 144 17.23 35.64 -12.69
CA GLU A 144 15.79 35.85 -12.84
C GLU A 144 15.36 37.17 -12.19
N SER A 145 14.69 38.05 -12.94
CA SER A 145 14.12 39.30 -12.44
C SER A 145 12.67 39.12 -12.01
N PHE A 146 12.38 39.27 -10.72
CA PHE A 146 11.02 39.28 -10.19
C PHE A 146 10.44 40.70 -10.25
N TRP A 147 9.49 40.93 -11.16
CA TRP A 147 8.83 42.22 -11.33
C TRP A 147 7.68 42.44 -10.33
N PRO A 148 7.47 43.66 -9.82
CA PRO A 148 6.35 44.00 -8.94
C PRO A 148 4.99 43.66 -9.56
N CYS A 149 4.12 43.04 -8.76
CA CYS A 149 2.74 42.75 -9.15
C CYS A 149 1.87 44.01 -8.99
N VAL A 150 1.14 44.36 -10.05
CA VAL A 150 0.37 45.61 -10.18
C VAL A 150 -1.05 45.36 -10.71
N GLY A 151 -1.55 44.13 -10.56
CA GLY A 151 -2.94 43.78 -10.82
C GLY A 151 -3.92 44.38 -9.81
N GLU A 152 -5.14 43.88 -9.80
CA GLU A 152 -6.17 44.30 -8.84
C GLU A 152 -5.72 44.01 -7.39
N GLU A 153 -5.83 45.02 -6.51
CA GLU A 153 -5.56 44.87 -5.08
C GLU A 153 -6.68 44.06 -4.43
N ARG A 154 -6.32 43.02 -3.69
CA ARG A 154 -7.27 42.20 -2.94
C ARG A 154 -6.72 41.82 -1.57
N THR A 155 -7.62 41.51 -0.66
CA THR A 155 -7.26 40.81 0.58
C THR A 155 -7.04 39.34 0.27
N VAL A 156 -5.90 38.79 0.68
CA VAL A 156 -5.63 37.35 0.57
C VAL A 156 -6.59 36.61 1.52
N PRO A 157 -7.31 35.57 1.05
CA PRO A 157 -8.20 34.76 1.89
C PRO A 157 -7.48 34.14 3.09
N ASP A 158 -8.24 33.77 4.12
CA ASP A 158 -7.66 33.18 5.34
C ASP A 158 -7.06 31.79 5.09
N TYR A 159 -7.64 31.03 4.15
CA TYR A 159 -7.24 29.66 3.83
C TYR A 159 -6.79 29.52 2.38
N ILE A 160 -5.99 28.50 2.11
CA ILE A 160 -5.55 28.16 0.74
C ILE A 160 -6.74 27.91 -0.19
N SER A 161 -6.63 28.36 -1.43
CA SER A 161 -7.73 28.24 -2.41
C SER A 161 -7.79 26.91 -3.14
N LEU A 162 -6.65 26.20 -3.25
CA LEU A 162 -6.59 24.87 -3.86
C LEU A 162 -7.33 23.82 -3.04
N PHE A 163 -7.23 23.88 -1.70
CA PHE A 163 -7.87 22.93 -0.79
C PHE A 163 -8.49 23.62 0.43
N PRO A 164 -9.58 24.40 0.27
CA PRO A 164 -10.18 25.16 1.38
C PRO A 164 -10.70 24.27 2.52
N GLY A 165 -11.00 23.00 2.24
CA GLY A 165 -11.43 22.01 3.24
C GLY A 165 -10.32 21.51 4.17
N SER A 166 -9.05 21.73 3.83
CA SER A 166 -7.90 21.43 4.72
C SER A 166 -7.85 22.37 5.94
N ALA A 167 -8.52 23.53 5.85
CA ALA A 167 -8.38 24.65 6.79
C ALA A 167 -6.92 25.12 6.97
N GLU A 168 -6.06 24.87 5.97
CA GLU A 168 -4.68 25.37 5.94
C GLU A 168 -4.66 26.87 5.65
N ILE A 169 -3.91 27.62 6.47
CA ILE A 169 -3.84 29.08 6.39
C ILE A 169 -3.03 29.49 5.15
N ALA A 170 -3.58 30.40 4.35
CA ALA A 170 -2.88 30.90 3.16
C ALA A 170 -1.66 31.76 3.52
N PRO A 171 -0.58 31.70 2.72
CA PRO A 171 0.48 32.68 2.81
C PRO A 171 -0.06 34.11 2.67
N PHE A 172 0.28 34.98 3.63
CA PHE A 172 -0.22 36.36 3.71
C PHE A 172 -1.73 36.51 3.92
N ALA A 173 -2.42 35.51 4.48
CA ALA A 173 -3.81 35.61 4.92
C ALA A 173 -4.13 36.96 5.58
N GLY A 174 -5.21 37.61 5.13
CA GLY A 174 -5.66 38.92 5.63
C GLY A 174 -4.84 40.13 5.15
N ALA A 175 -3.72 39.94 4.44
CA ALA A 175 -2.94 41.04 3.88
C ALA A 175 -3.52 41.53 2.55
N LYS A 176 -3.35 42.83 2.27
CA LYS A 176 -3.66 43.41 0.95
C LYS A 176 -2.51 43.20 -0.01
N ARG A 177 -2.76 42.56 -1.16
CA ARG A 177 -1.78 42.32 -2.21
C ARG A 177 -2.41 42.50 -3.59
N ASN A 178 -1.62 43.01 -4.53
CA ASN A 178 -2.01 43.06 -5.93
C ASN A 178 -1.89 41.67 -6.56
N LEU A 179 -2.84 41.32 -7.42
CA LEU A 179 -2.70 40.17 -8.30
C LEU A 179 -1.48 40.30 -9.20
N CYS A 180 -0.87 39.14 -9.50
CA CYS A 180 0.29 39.02 -10.38
C CYS A 180 -0.10 38.69 -11.83
N ASP A 181 -1.35 38.91 -12.21
CA ASP A 181 -1.83 38.91 -13.61
C ASP A 181 -1.26 40.10 -14.39
N ARG A 182 -0.81 41.14 -13.68
CA ARG A 182 -0.09 42.28 -14.24
C ARG A 182 1.22 42.54 -13.50
N LYS A 183 2.29 42.84 -14.24
CA LYS A 183 3.63 43.16 -13.70
C LYS A 183 4.18 44.46 -14.27
N GLU A 184 4.73 45.32 -13.40
CA GLU A 184 5.44 46.53 -13.83
C GLU A 184 6.89 46.18 -14.17
N VAL A 185 7.22 46.24 -15.46
CA VAL A 185 8.51 45.93 -16.03
C VAL A 185 9.25 47.22 -16.35
N THR A 186 10.53 47.30 -16.01
CA THR A 186 11.41 48.40 -16.43
C THR A 186 12.23 47.96 -17.63
N LEU A 187 12.13 48.71 -18.73
CA LEU A 187 12.93 48.54 -19.94
C LEU A 187 14.00 49.64 -19.99
N GLU A 188 15.26 49.26 -19.91
CA GLU A 188 16.40 50.16 -20.04
C GLU A 188 16.86 50.29 -21.50
N GLU A 189 17.66 51.31 -21.78
CA GLU A 189 18.25 51.50 -23.11
C GLU A 189 19.07 50.27 -23.53
N GLN A 190 18.88 49.82 -24.77
CA GLN A 190 19.55 48.64 -25.36
C GLN A 190 19.36 47.33 -24.56
N SER A 191 18.33 47.26 -23.71
CA SER A 191 18.02 46.06 -22.92
C SER A 191 16.76 45.34 -23.44
N SER A 192 16.57 44.11 -22.96
CA SER A 192 15.29 43.41 -23.07
C SER A 192 14.87 42.97 -21.68
N ALA A 193 13.56 42.95 -21.44
CA ALA A 193 13.01 42.54 -20.15
C ALA A 193 12.10 41.33 -20.31
N LEU A 194 12.25 40.36 -19.41
CA LEU A 194 11.44 39.14 -19.38
C LEU A 194 10.48 39.21 -18.18
N ALA A 195 9.18 39.16 -18.44
CA ALA A 195 8.15 38.98 -17.42
C ALA A 195 7.58 37.56 -17.48
N LYS A 196 7.78 36.78 -16.42
CA LYS A 196 7.23 35.43 -16.30
C LYS A 196 5.90 35.45 -15.55
N PHE A 197 4.92 34.69 -16.02
CA PHE A 197 3.65 34.45 -15.32
C PHE A 197 3.53 32.95 -15.08
N TYR A 198 3.02 32.56 -13.92
CA TYR A 198 2.86 31.17 -13.54
C TYR A 198 1.38 30.82 -13.58
N LEU A 199 1.05 29.78 -14.34
CA LEU A 199 -0.31 29.30 -14.52
C LEU A 199 -0.38 27.82 -14.11
N PHE A 200 -1.55 27.38 -13.66
CA PHE A 200 -1.85 25.97 -13.42
C PHE A 200 -3.25 25.64 -13.94
N THR A 201 -3.62 24.36 -13.98
CA THR A 201 -5.00 23.96 -14.26
C THR A 201 -5.49 23.07 -13.12
N PRO A 202 -6.69 23.30 -12.57
CA PRO A 202 -7.26 22.38 -11.58
C PRO A 202 -7.73 21.05 -12.20
N THR A 203 -7.82 20.98 -13.53
CA THR A 203 -8.25 19.79 -14.28
C THR A 203 -7.05 19.14 -14.95
N HIS A 204 -6.28 18.40 -14.18
CA HIS A 204 -5.09 17.72 -14.71
C HIS A 204 -5.44 16.65 -15.73
N ILE A 205 -4.64 16.56 -16.78
CA ILE A 205 -4.69 15.42 -17.70
C ILE A 205 -4.31 14.14 -16.97
N ALA A 206 -4.93 13.02 -17.34
CA ALA A 206 -4.65 11.72 -16.75
C ALA A 206 -3.17 11.34 -16.89
N ALA A 207 -2.69 10.53 -15.95
CA ALA A 207 -1.40 9.86 -16.09
C ALA A 207 -1.57 8.62 -16.95
N HIS A 208 -0.54 8.29 -17.71
CA HIS A 208 -0.47 7.07 -18.50
C HIS A 208 0.47 6.10 -17.81
N TYR A 209 0.24 4.80 -17.98
CA TYR A 209 1.20 3.81 -17.54
C TYR A 209 1.26 2.63 -18.49
N THR A 210 2.45 2.04 -18.55
CA THR A 210 2.71 0.74 -19.14
C THR A 210 3.64 -0.01 -18.21
N GLY A 211 3.33 -1.26 -17.95
CA GLY A 211 4.12 -2.10 -17.07
C GLY A 211 4.23 -3.52 -17.58
N LEU A 212 5.16 -4.24 -16.96
CA LEU A 212 5.42 -5.64 -17.22
C LEU A 212 5.47 -6.36 -15.88
N ILE A 213 4.72 -7.46 -15.79
CA ILE A 213 4.77 -8.35 -14.64
C ILE A 213 5.80 -9.43 -14.94
N THR A 214 6.89 -9.45 -14.17
CA THR A 214 7.97 -10.44 -14.34
C THR A 214 8.00 -11.43 -13.18
N ASP A 215 8.36 -12.67 -13.47
CA ASP A 215 8.88 -13.61 -12.50
C ASP A 215 10.42 -13.53 -12.55
N ASP A 216 10.99 -12.85 -11.57
CA ASP A 216 12.44 -12.62 -11.49
C ASP A 216 13.25 -13.90 -11.22
N PHE A 217 12.61 -15.01 -10.87
CA PHE A 217 13.26 -16.29 -10.58
C PHE A 217 13.26 -17.25 -11.77
N THR A 218 12.52 -16.93 -12.84
CA THR A 218 12.35 -17.79 -14.01
C THR A 218 12.80 -17.07 -15.28
N ALA A 219 13.47 -17.78 -16.19
CA ALA A 219 13.86 -17.25 -17.50
C ALA A 219 12.85 -17.66 -18.59
N GLU A 220 12.65 -16.79 -19.57
CA GLU A 220 11.80 -17.06 -20.73
C GLU A 220 12.60 -17.80 -21.82
N PHE A 221 12.11 -18.99 -22.19
CA PHE A 221 12.75 -19.86 -23.17
C PHE A 221 11.93 -20.04 -24.45
N ASP A 222 10.69 -19.54 -24.51
CA ASP A 222 9.88 -19.60 -25.74
C ASP A 222 10.41 -18.59 -26.77
N PRO A 223 10.97 -19.03 -27.91
CA PRO A 223 11.45 -18.13 -28.96
C PRO A 223 10.35 -17.31 -29.63
N PHE A 224 9.07 -17.64 -29.41
CA PHE A 224 7.94 -16.87 -29.91
C PHE A 224 7.45 -15.80 -28.92
N SER A 225 7.95 -15.80 -27.68
CA SER A 225 7.68 -14.74 -26.70
C SER A 225 8.45 -13.47 -27.08
N PRO A 226 7.85 -12.27 -26.98
CA PRO A 226 8.56 -11.01 -27.13
C PRO A 226 9.62 -10.79 -26.03
N GLN A 227 9.61 -11.62 -24.99
CA GLN A 227 10.55 -11.62 -23.87
C GLN A 227 11.58 -12.75 -23.95
N PHE A 228 11.74 -13.39 -25.12
CA PHE A 228 12.71 -14.47 -25.29
C PHE A 228 14.12 -14.06 -24.83
N GLY A 229 14.66 -14.81 -23.86
CA GLY A 229 15.98 -14.55 -23.27
C GLY A 229 15.98 -13.59 -22.08
N GLU A 230 14.83 -13.03 -21.71
CA GLU A 230 14.63 -12.20 -20.52
C GLU A 230 14.01 -13.01 -19.36
N LYS A 231 13.58 -12.31 -18.30
CA LYS A 231 12.76 -12.86 -17.21
C LYS A 231 11.41 -13.34 -17.77
N PHE A 232 10.89 -14.43 -17.23
CA PHE A 232 9.56 -14.93 -17.58
C PHE A 232 8.49 -13.93 -17.16
N ALA A 233 7.40 -13.82 -17.90
CA ALA A 233 6.28 -12.95 -17.56
C ALA A 233 4.97 -13.72 -17.45
N PRO A 234 4.34 -13.73 -16.26
CA PRO A 234 3.09 -14.44 -16.08
C PRO A 234 1.94 -13.81 -16.88
N ALA A 235 1.28 -14.64 -17.67
CA ALA A 235 0.14 -14.26 -18.48
C ALA A 235 -1.13 -14.01 -17.64
N TYR A 236 -1.92 -13.01 -18.02
CA TYR A 236 -3.28 -12.76 -17.53
C TYR A 236 -3.43 -12.61 -16.01
N LEU A 237 -2.45 -12.04 -15.33
CA LEU A 237 -2.58 -11.71 -13.92
C LEU A 237 -3.41 -10.44 -13.72
N PRO A 238 -4.29 -10.40 -12.70
CA PRO A 238 -5.01 -9.19 -12.34
C PRO A 238 -4.09 -8.15 -11.72
N VAL A 239 -4.31 -6.89 -12.07
CA VAL A 239 -3.59 -5.72 -11.56
C VAL A 239 -4.59 -4.74 -10.97
N SER A 240 -4.59 -4.61 -9.64
CA SER A 240 -5.45 -3.67 -8.91
C SER A 240 -4.72 -2.36 -8.65
N LEU A 241 -5.34 -1.23 -9.00
CA LEU A 241 -4.88 0.11 -8.65
C LEU A 241 -5.74 0.61 -7.49
N LYS A 242 -5.08 0.98 -6.39
CA LYS A 242 -5.70 1.40 -5.14
C LYS A 242 -5.21 2.78 -4.72
N ASP A 243 -6.10 3.53 -4.09
CA ASP A 243 -5.77 4.81 -3.46
C ASP A 243 -4.94 4.63 -2.18
N TRP A 244 -4.56 5.74 -1.55
CA TRP A 244 -3.76 5.76 -0.31
C TRP A 244 -4.46 5.10 0.89
N THR A 245 -5.79 4.98 0.87
CA THR A 245 -6.57 4.25 1.89
C THR A 245 -6.73 2.76 1.59
N GLY A 246 -6.21 2.31 0.45
CA GLY A 246 -6.30 0.92 -0.01
C GLY A 246 -7.61 0.58 -0.73
N ASN A 247 -8.44 1.57 -1.07
CA ASN A 247 -9.64 1.33 -1.87
C ASN A 247 -9.25 1.14 -3.33
N GLU A 248 -9.76 0.08 -3.97
CA GLU A 248 -9.57 -0.14 -5.40
C GLU A 248 -10.34 0.90 -6.21
N ILE A 249 -9.60 1.62 -7.06
CA ILE A 249 -10.15 2.65 -7.96
C ILE A 249 -10.22 2.17 -9.41
N ALA A 250 -9.38 1.20 -9.78
CA ALA A 250 -9.35 0.60 -11.10
C ALA A 250 -8.71 -0.78 -11.04
N ARG A 251 -9.05 -1.62 -12.01
CA ARG A 251 -8.42 -2.92 -12.23
C ARG A 251 -8.16 -3.11 -13.71
N THR A 252 -6.98 -3.63 -14.03
CA THR A 252 -6.60 -4.09 -15.36
C THR A 252 -6.04 -5.50 -15.26
N TYR A 253 -5.69 -6.11 -16.39
CA TYR A 253 -5.11 -7.43 -16.46
C TYR A 253 -3.90 -7.37 -17.38
N SER A 254 -2.90 -8.19 -17.08
CA SER A 254 -1.83 -8.40 -18.04
C SER A 254 -2.32 -9.19 -19.27
N ASP A 255 -1.64 -9.00 -20.39
CA ASP A 255 -1.85 -9.80 -21.58
C ASP A 255 -1.16 -11.18 -21.47
N GLU A 256 -1.07 -11.89 -22.59
CA GLU A 256 -0.43 -13.21 -22.65
C GLU A 256 1.09 -13.18 -22.39
N PHE A 257 1.70 -12.00 -22.42
CA PHE A 257 3.11 -11.77 -22.18
C PHE A 257 3.34 -10.97 -20.90
N GLY A 258 2.35 -10.90 -20.00
CA GLY A 258 2.50 -10.18 -18.73
C GLY A 258 2.57 -8.66 -18.84
N ALA A 259 2.37 -8.08 -20.02
CA ALA A 259 2.34 -6.62 -20.20
C ALA A 259 0.95 -6.06 -19.87
N TYR A 260 0.90 -4.87 -19.29
CA TYR A 260 -0.34 -4.17 -18.97
C TYR A 260 -0.17 -2.66 -19.14
N ASN A 261 -1.27 -1.96 -19.40
CA ASN A 261 -1.26 -0.51 -19.57
C ASN A 261 -2.61 0.10 -19.17
N GLY A 262 -2.64 1.42 -19.01
CA GLY A 262 -3.88 2.12 -18.71
C GLY A 262 -3.69 3.60 -18.44
N LEU A 263 -4.78 4.19 -17.94
CA LEU A 263 -4.88 5.58 -17.51
C LEU A 263 -5.26 5.62 -16.04
N SER A 264 -4.69 6.54 -15.28
CA SER A 264 -5.11 6.79 -13.90
C SER A 264 -5.11 8.28 -13.58
N TYR A 265 -5.63 8.65 -12.42
CA TYR A 265 -5.52 10.01 -11.90
C TYR A 265 -4.03 10.38 -11.77
N SER A 266 -3.68 11.58 -12.22
CA SER A 266 -2.29 12.02 -12.26
C SER A 266 -1.88 12.73 -10.98
N THR A 267 -2.44 13.88 -10.70
CA THR A 267 -2.12 14.66 -9.51
C THR A 267 -3.35 15.33 -8.96
N TRP A 268 -3.33 15.48 -7.65
CA TRP A 268 -4.18 16.42 -6.93
C TRP A 268 -3.37 17.61 -6.43
N GLU A 269 -2.03 17.49 -6.36
CA GLU A 269 -1.10 18.42 -5.71
C GLU A 269 -0.45 19.39 -6.70
N VAL A 270 -0.99 20.61 -6.75
CA VAL A 270 -0.43 21.74 -7.50
C VAL A 270 0.38 22.63 -6.56
N ASN A 271 1.57 23.02 -6.98
CA ASN A 271 2.52 23.83 -6.19
C ASN A 271 2.75 23.33 -4.75
N PRO A 272 2.97 22.02 -4.52
CA PRO A 272 3.35 21.52 -3.20
C PRO A 272 4.68 22.16 -2.75
N PRO A 273 5.02 22.09 -1.45
CA PRO A 273 6.30 22.55 -0.89
C PRO A 273 7.51 21.72 -1.31
N ASN A 274 7.67 21.56 -2.62
CA ASN A 274 8.86 21.00 -3.21
C ASN A 274 9.29 21.81 -4.44
N PRO A 275 10.55 21.68 -4.88
CA PRO A 275 11.06 22.41 -6.04
C PRO A 275 10.39 22.02 -7.37
N THR A 276 9.61 20.93 -7.43
CA THR A 276 9.05 20.41 -8.69
C THR A 276 7.77 21.12 -9.12
N GLY A 277 7.09 21.82 -8.21
CA GLY A 277 5.87 22.60 -8.52
C GLY A 277 4.62 21.76 -8.81
N TYR A 278 4.76 20.44 -8.95
CA TYR A 278 3.67 19.45 -8.99
C TYR A 278 4.12 18.18 -8.29
N GLY A 279 3.25 17.62 -7.46
CA GLY A 279 3.45 16.33 -6.79
C GLY A 279 2.80 15.21 -7.59
N PRO A 280 3.38 14.00 -7.68
CA PRO A 280 2.69 12.86 -8.25
C PRO A 280 1.58 12.39 -7.31
N THR A 281 0.48 11.86 -7.85
CA THR A 281 -0.37 10.98 -7.04
C THR A 281 0.38 9.67 -6.85
N MET A 282 0.64 9.30 -5.60
CA MET A 282 1.15 7.97 -5.26
C MET A 282 -0.02 7.00 -5.12
N MET A 283 0.01 5.91 -5.89
CA MET A 283 -1.03 4.87 -5.83
C MET A 283 -0.40 3.50 -5.59
N VAL A 284 -1.15 2.64 -4.89
CA VAL A 284 -0.75 1.26 -4.63
C VAL A 284 -1.22 0.40 -5.80
N THR A 285 -0.28 -0.20 -6.52
CA THR A 285 -0.56 -1.08 -7.67
C THR A 285 -0.20 -2.51 -7.30
N CYS A 286 -1.20 -3.38 -7.14
CA CYS A 286 -1.06 -4.75 -6.70
C CYS A 286 -1.14 -5.73 -7.88
N MET A 287 -0.03 -6.41 -8.17
CA MET A 287 0.03 -7.52 -9.12
C MET A 287 -0.56 -8.78 -8.50
N ASN A 288 -1.20 -9.59 -9.35
CA ASN A 288 -1.89 -10.81 -8.95
C ASN A 288 -2.87 -10.58 -7.79
N ASP A 289 -3.57 -9.44 -7.79
CA ASP A 289 -4.49 -9.12 -6.70
C ASP A 289 -5.70 -10.06 -6.70
N ARG A 290 -5.90 -10.76 -5.59
CA ARG A 290 -6.94 -11.79 -5.44
C ARG A 290 -8.38 -11.27 -5.49
N GLY A 291 -8.58 -9.95 -5.46
CA GLY A 291 -9.87 -9.32 -5.27
C GLY A 291 -10.33 -9.34 -3.81
N SER A 292 -11.58 -8.95 -3.60
CA SER A 292 -12.23 -9.05 -2.28
C SER A 292 -12.89 -10.42 -2.13
N ASP A 293 -13.26 -10.83 -0.92
CA ASP A 293 -13.89 -12.15 -0.76
C ASP A 293 -15.34 -12.18 -1.28
N ALA A 294 -15.99 -11.01 -1.31
CA ALA A 294 -17.30 -10.83 -1.94
C ALA A 294 -17.22 -10.89 -3.47
N ALA A 295 -16.07 -10.50 -4.03
CA ALA A 295 -15.79 -10.53 -5.46
C ALA A 295 -14.34 -10.99 -5.70
N PRO A 296 -14.06 -12.30 -5.56
CA PRO A 296 -12.73 -12.84 -5.84
C PRO A 296 -12.41 -12.70 -7.32
N ASP A 297 -11.15 -12.44 -7.63
CA ASP A 297 -10.72 -12.30 -9.02
C ASP A 297 -10.55 -13.69 -9.67
N PRO A 298 -11.24 -13.99 -10.78
CA PRO A 298 -11.17 -15.30 -11.43
C PRO A 298 -9.83 -15.58 -12.13
N PHE A 299 -8.99 -14.55 -12.31
CA PHE A 299 -7.66 -14.65 -12.90
C PHE A 299 -6.53 -14.63 -11.86
N TYR A 300 -6.85 -14.53 -10.57
CA TYR A 300 -5.87 -14.74 -9.51
C TYR A 300 -5.19 -16.10 -9.66
N GLN A 301 -3.87 -16.12 -9.61
CA GLN A 301 -3.06 -17.33 -9.73
C GLN A 301 -2.33 -17.59 -8.41
N PRO A 302 -2.72 -18.63 -7.63
CA PRO A 302 -2.12 -18.90 -6.32
C PRO A 302 -0.66 -19.35 -6.38
N GLY A 303 -0.14 -19.67 -7.58
CA GLY A 303 1.27 -20.00 -7.80
C GLY A 303 2.21 -18.79 -7.81
N TYR A 304 1.68 -17.56 -7.75
CA TYR A 304 2.44 -16.33 -7.61
C TYR A 304 2.02 -15.56 -6.36
N SER A 305 2.96 -14.79 -5.81
CA SER A 305 2.66 -13.85 -4.74
C SER A 305 1.74 -12.73 -5.24
N GLN A 306 0.96 -12.18 -4.31
CA GLN A 306 0.36 -10.87 -4.50
C GLN A 306 1.38 -9.84 -4.04
N PHE A 307 1.88 -9.02 -4.97
CA PHE A 307 2.91 -8.01 -4.69
C PHE A 307 2.40 -6.62 -5.03
N CYS A 308 2.51 -5.67 -4.11
CA CYS A 308 1.98 -4.31 -4.28
C CYS A 308 3.11 -3.28 -4.28
N TYR A 309 3.05 -2.35 -5.23
CA TYR A 309 4.03 -1.29 -5.44
C TYR A 309 3.39 0.09 -5.22
N GLU A 310 4.09 0.99 -4.56
CA GLU A 310 3.71 2.41 -4.50
C GLU A 310 4.36 3.15 -5.67
N LEU A 311 3.55 3.48 -6.68
CA LEU A 311 4.04 4.02 -7.93
C LEU A 311 3.56 5.47 -8.13
N PRO A 312 4.42 6.37 -8.67
CA PRO A 312 4.07 7.76 -8.93
C PRO A 312 3.34 7.89 -10.27
N PHE A 313 2.30 8.72 -10.28
CA PHE A 313 1.55 9.10 -11.48
C PHE A 313 1.66 10.61 -11.65
N MET A 314 2.07 11.08 -12.84
CA MET A 314 2.27 12.50 -13.14
C MET A 314 1.42 12.93 -14.33
N PRO A 315 0.94 14.19 -14.40
CA PRO A 315 0.08 14.65 -15.48
C PRO A 315 0.74 14.49 -16.85
N GLY A 316 0.11 13.70 -17.73
CA GLY A 316 0.57 13.48 -19.11
C GLY A 316 1.86 12.69 -19.26
N GLN A 317 2.44 12.21 -18.15
CA GLN A 317 3.61 11.35 -18.18
C GLN A 317 3.17 9.89 -18.29
N THR A 318 3.92 9.13 -19.09
CA THR A 318 3.83 7.67 -19.10
C THR A 318 4.80 7.09 -18.08
N GLY A 319 4.28 6.46 -17.03
CA GLY A 319 5.05 5.62 -16.13
C GLY A 319 5.43 4.30 -16.80
N TYR A 320 6.68 3.89 -16.66
CA TYR A 320 7.19 2.59 -17.09
C TYR A 320 7.46 1.75 -15.84
N PHE A 321 6.66 0.70 -15.65
CA PHE A 321 6.64 -0.04 -14.38
C PHE A 321 7.19 -1.45 -14.55
N ASP A 322 8.32 -1.70 -13.88
CA ASP A 322 8.86 -3.04 -13.66
C ASP A 322 8.26 -3.57 -12.35
N THR A 323 7.31 -4.51 -12.46
CA THR A 323 6.49 -4.96 -11.32
C THR A 323 6.56 -6.47 -11.14
N PRO A 324 7.67 -6.98 -10.57
CA PRO A 324 7.84 -8.41 -10.40
C PRO A 324 6.84 -9.04 -9.42
N VAL A 325 6.59 -10.33 -9.62
CA VAL A 325 5.96 -11.24 -8.65
C VAL A 325 6.93 -12.37 -8.35
N VAL A 326 6.69 -13.06 -7.24
CA VAL A 326 7.53 -14.18 -6.80
C VAL A 326 6.71 -15.46 -6.91
N PRO A 327 7.25 -16.53 -7.51
CA PRO A 327 6.59 -17.82 -7.54
C PRO A 327 6.51 -18.40 -6.12
N THR A 328 5.30 -18.74 -5.68
CA THR A 328 5.00 -19.33 -4.37
C THR A 328 4.86 -20.85 -4.43
N SER A 329 4.89 -21.42 -5.64
CA SER A 329 4.92 -22.85 -5.90
C SER A 329 6.10 -23.22 -6.80
N ALA A 330 6.61 -24.44 -6.67
CA ALA A 330 7.61 -24.96 -7.60
C ALA A 330 7.08 -24.93 -9.04
N PHE A 331 7.93 -24.60 -10.02
CA PHE A 331 7.56 -24.57 -11.45
C PHE A 331 6.35 -23.71 -11.81
N ALA A 332 6.06 -22.65 -11.03
CA ALA A 332 4.97 -21.74 -11.36
C ALA A 332 5.18 -21.14 -12.77
N GLY A 333 4.16 -21.25 -13.63
CA GLY A 333 4.17 -20.59 -14.94
C GLY A 333 4.63 -21.42 -16.13
N ALA A 334 4.58 -20.79 -17.32
CA ALA A 334 5.17 -21.25 -18.58
C ALA A 334 4.87 -22.70 -19.04
N GLY A 335 3.65 -23.22 -18.76
CA GLY A 335 3.31 -24.59 -19.16
C GLY A 335 4.17 -25.67 -18.49
N TYR A 336 4.91 -25.31 -17.44
CA TYR A 336 5.80 -26.21 -16.71
C TYR A 336 5.04 -26.91 -15.58
N ASN A 337 4.10 -27.82 -15.91
CA ASN A 337 3.50 -28.77 -14.96
C ASN A 337 3.40 -28.26 -13.51
N ASN A 338 2.67 -27.17 -13.28
CA ASN A 338 2.47 -26.61 -11.93
C ASN A 338 2.11 -27.76 -10.98
N PRO A 339 2.66 -27.82 -9.76
CA PRO A 339 2.28 -28.83 -8.79
C PRO A 339 0.79 -28.68 -8.48
N ASP A 340 0.09 -29.79 -8.47
CA ASP A 340 -1.30 -29.85 -8.05
C ASP A 340 -1.34 -29.90 -6.52
N CYS A 341 -1.48 -28.73 -5.90
CA CYS A 341 -1.58 -28.59 -4.45
C CYS A 341 -2.99 -28.91 -3.93
N ALA A 342 -4.00 -29.03 -4.80
CA ALA A 342 -5.34 -29.43 -4.39
C ALA A 342 -5.37 -30.94 -4.15
N TYR A 343 -6.16 -31.40 -3.18
CA TYR A 343 -6.27 -32.84 -2.94
C TYR A 343 -6.85 -33.54 -4.18
N PRO A 344 -6.46 -34.80 -4.45
CA PRO A 344 -7.10 -35.61 -5.46
C PRO A 344 -8.62 -35.66 -5.26
N ASP A 345 -9.38 -35.75 -6.34
CA ASP A 345 -10.85 -35.85 -6.29
C ASP A 345 -11.30 -37.01 -5.39
N THR A 346 -12.41 -36.89 -4.66
CA THR A 346 -12.93 -37.84 -3.65
C THR A 346 -12.06 -38.03 -2.38
N THR A 347 -11.11 -37.12 -2.12
CA THR A 347 -10.39 -37.09 -0.83
C THR A 347 -11.29 -36.46 0.24
N PRO A 348 -11.55 -37.14 1.38
CA PRO A 348 -12.42 -36.57 2.41
C PRO A 348 -11.77 -35.34 3.05
N ALA A 349 -12.45 -34.19 3.03
CA ALA A 349 -11.97 -32.97 3.68
C ALA A 349 -13.04 -32.37 4.59
N ILE A 350 -12.60 -31.65 5.62
CA ILE A 350 -13.44 -31.17 6.71
C ILE A 350 -13.70 -29.67 6.52
N SER A 351 -14.98 -29.27 6.45
CA SER A 351 -15.34 -27.85 6.56
C SER A 351 -15.36 -27.39 8.01
N SER A 352 -15.98 -28.18 8.89
CA SER A 352 -16.07 -27.84 10.32
C SER A 352 -16.24 -29.05 11.21
N VAL A 353 -15.73 -28.94 12.44
CA VAL A 353 -16.02 -29.88 13.54
C VAL A 353 -16.64 -29.11 14.70
N THR A 354 -17.74 -29.64 15.24
CA THR A 354 -18.44 -29.05 16.38
C THR A 354 -18.74 -30.09 17.46
N GLY A 355 -18.52 -29.70 18.70
CA GLY A 355 -18.98 -30.41 19.89
C GLY A 355 -20.33 -29.89 20.38
N PRO A 356 -20.92 -30.54 21.39
CA PRO A 356 -22.23 -30.18 21.91
C PRO A 356 -22.19 -28.89 22.74
N ASP A 357 -21.07 -28.64 23.42
CA ASP A 357 -20.91 -27.53 24.37
C ASP A 357 -20.18 -26.32 23.79
N VAL A 358 -19.46 -26.53 22.69
CA VAL A 358 -18.60 -25.55 22.00
C VAL A 358 -18.67 -25.82 20.50
N ALA A 359 -18.90 -24.78 19.70
CA ALA A 359 -18.86 -24.84 18.24
C ALA A 359 -17.40 -24.90 17.72
N GLY A 360 -16.72 -26.00 18.02
CA GLY A 360 -15.35 -26.30 17.61
C GLY A 360 -14.96 -27.75 17.96
N PRO A 361 -13.74 -28.19 17.65
CA PRO A 361 -13.24 -29.55 17.91
C PRO A 361 -12.90 -29.77 19.39
N TRP A 362 -13.87 -29.51 20.27
CA TRP A 362 -13.75 -29.67 21.72
C TRP A 362 -14.98 -30.34 22.31
N VAL A 363 -14.75 -31.25 23.26
CA VAL A 363 -15.79 -31.85 24.09
C VAL A 363 -15.37 -31.84 25.55
N GLN A 364 -16.32 -31.76 26.48
CA GLN A 364 -16.04 -31.76 27.91
C GLN A 364 -15.54 -33.12 28.42
N ALA A 365 -15.99 -34.22 27.82
CA ALA A 365 -15.57 -35.56 28.21
C ALA A 365 -15.70 -36.56 27.06
N ALA A 366 -14.96 -37.68 27.16
CA ALA A 366 -15.17 -38.83 26.29
C ALA A 366 -16.62 -39.36 26.42
N GLY A 367 -17.15 -39.95 25.35
CA GLY A 367 -18.54 -40.38 25.27
C GLY A 367 -19.52 -39.31 24.76
N GLN A 368 -19.09 -38.05 24.62
CA GLN A 368 -19.88 -37.02 23.94
C GLN A 368 -19.79 -37.14 22.42
N THR A 369 -20.77 -36.59 21.72
CA THR A 369 -20.87 -36.63 20.26
C THR A 369 -20.13 -35.44 19.63
N LEU A 370 -19.29 -35.72 18.62
CA LEU A 370 -18.76 -34.71 17.70
C LEU A 370 -19.50 -34.80 16.36
N THR A 371 -19.83 -33.64 15.79
CA THR A 371 -20.36 -33.51 14.43
C THR A 371 -19.26 -32.99 13.52
N ILE A 372 -19.04 -33.67 12.41
CA ILE A 372 -18.00 -33.37 11.43
C ILE A 372 -18.69 -33.13 10.09
N ASN A 373 -18.55 -31.93 9.54
CA ASN A 373 -19.13 -31.55 8.26
C ASN A 373 -18.07 -31.63 7.16
N ALA A 374 -18.45 -32.14 5.99
CA ALA A 374 -17.57 -32.24 4.85
C ALA A 374 -17.38 -30.88 4.17
N LEU A 375 -16.28 -30.74 3.42
CA LEU A 375 -16.00 -29.57 2.60
C LEU A 375 -16.85 -29.53 1.32
N GLY A 376 -17.24 -30.70 0.80
CA GLY A 376 -18.08 -30.82 -0.39
C GLY A 376 -17.34 -30.45 -1.69
N ASP A 377 -18.07 -29.98 -2.69
CA ASP A 377 -17.52 -29.65 -4.01
C ASP A 377 -16.68 -28.37 -3.97
N GLN A 378 -15.47 -28.45 -4.51
CA GLN A 378 -14.54 -27.33 -4.63
C GLN A 378 -14.11 -27.16 -6.09
N VAL A 379 -14.07 -25.91 -6.56
CA VAL A 379 -13.52 -25.57 -7.87
C VAL A 379 -12.02 -25.33 -7.70
N VAL A 380 -11.21 -26.13 -8.37
CA VAL A 380 -9.74 -26.07 -8.28
C VAL A 380 -9.12 -25.86 -9.66
N ALA A 381 -7.88 -25.38 -9.69
CA ALA A 381 -7.12 -25.25 -10.92
C ALA A 381 -6.99 -26.62 -11.62
N ASN A 382 -7.09 -26.62 -12.94
CA ASN A 382 -6.92 -27.83 -13.73
C ASN A 382 -5.49 -27.93 -14.27
N ASN A 383 -4.66 -28.75 -13.63
CA ASN A 383 -3.28 -28.98 -14.06
C ASN A 383 -3.16 -29.73 -15.41
N ALA A 384 -4.26 -30.29 -15.93
CA ALA A 384 -4.31 -30.85 -17.29
C ALA A 384 -4.74 -29.83 -18.36
N TYR A 385 -5.03 -28.57 -17.98
CA TYR A 385 -5.44 -27.55 -18.94
C TYR A 385 -4.36 -27.32 -20.00
N SER A 386 -4.75 -27.43 -21.27
CA SER A 386 -3.84 -27.32 -22.44
C SER A 386 -4.13 -26.10 -23.31
N GLY A 387 -4.78 -25.08 -22.73
CA GLY A 387 -5.12 -23.84 -23.41
C GLY A 387 -6.52 -23.82 -24.04
N PRO A 388 -7.00 -22.64 -24.47
CA PRO A 388 -8.36 -22.44 -24.96
C PRO A 388 -8.62 -23.11 -26.33
N ALA A 389 -7.56 -23.47 -27.06
CA ALA A 389 -7.65 -24.18 -28.33
C ALA A 389 -7.94 -25.69 -28.17
N ALA A 390 -7.80 -26.26 -26.97
CA ALA A 390 -8.17 -27.64 -26.72
C ALA A 390 -9.68 -27.84 -26.91
N SER A 391 -10.09 -28.94 -27.55
CA SER A 391 -11.50 -29.23 -27.86
C SER A 391 -12.11 -30.30 -26.96
N THR A 392 -11.29 -31.00 -26.16
CA THR A 392 -11.72 -32.11 -25.31
C THR A 392 -11.65 -31.73 -23.83
N THR A 393 -12.70 -32.07 -23.08
CA THR A 393 -12.73 -31.98 -21.62
C THR A 393 -11.87 -33.09 -21.00
N PRO A 394 -11.10 -32.83 -19.92
CA PRO A 394 -11.00 -31.55 -19.18
C PRO A 394 -9.93 -30.60 -19.73
N PHE A 395 -9.17 -30.97 -20.77
CA PHE A 395 -8.04 -30.19 -21.29
C PHE A 395 -8.42 -28.77 -21.77
N ASN A 396 -9.70 -28.54 -22.08
CA ASN A 396 -10.25 -27.25 -22.48
C ASN A 396 -10.82 -26.39 -21.33
N GLN A 397 -10.74 -26.86 -20.07
CA GLN A 397 -11.26 -26.16 -18.90
C GLN A 397 -10.11 -25.67 -18.01
N LYS A 398 -10.09 -24.38 -17.67
CA LYS A 398 -9.10 -23.81 -16.74
C LYS A 398 -9.21 -24.36 -15.31
N SER A 399 -10.43 -24.73 -14.92
CA SER A 399 -10.75 -25.26 -13.60
C SER A 399 -11.58 -26.53 -13.72
N VAL A 400 -11.45 -27.41 -12.72
CA VAL A 400 -12.27 -28.61 -12.57
C VAL A 400 -12.92 -28.61 -11.18
N THR A 401 -14.08 -29.25 -11.05
CA THR A 401 -14.70 -29.46 -9.74
C THR A 401 -14.16 -30.77 -9.15
N ARG A 402 -13.72 -30.74 -7.89
CA ARG A 402 -13.37 -31.90 -7.09
C ARG A 402 -14.31 -32.01 -5.91
N HIS A 403 -14.77 -33.22 -5.65
CA HIS A 403 -15.69 -33.53 -4.57
C HIS A 403 -14.90 -33.98 -3.34
N TYR A 404 -14.97 -33.20 -2.26
CA TYR A 404 -14.31 -33.50 -0.98
C TYR A 404 -15.29 -33.92 0.13
N GLY A 405 -16.35 -34.63 -0.26
CA GLY A 405 -17.26 -35.33 0.64
C GLY A 405 -16.65 -36.57 1.29
N PHE A 406 -17.38 -37.14 2.25
CA PHE A 406 -16.99 -38.39 2.92
C PHE A 406 -17.40 -39.64 2.13
N GLY A 407 -18.23 -39.48 1.09
CA GLY A 407 -18.80 -40.57 0.31
C GLY A 407 -19.74 -41.47 1.12
N ALA A 408 -20.13 -42.59 0.53
CA ALA A 408 -20.92 -43.60 1.21
C ALA A 408 -20.07 -44.35 2.26
N GLN A 409 -20.68 -44.70 3.39
CA GLN A 409 -19.99 -45.49 4.41
C GLN A 409 -19.75 -46.92 3.89
N CYS A 410 -18.49 -47.34 3.88
CA CYS A 410 -18.14 -48.72 3.56
C CYS A 410 -18.08 -49.55 4.86
N THR A 411 -19.05 -50.43 5.04
CA THR A 411 -19.13 -51.35 6.20
C THR A 411 -18.71 -52.78 5.88
N SER A 412 -18.49 -53.10 4.60
CA SER A 412 -18.07 -54.43 4.14
C SER A 412 -17.21 -54.29 2.87
N PRO A 413 -15.88 -54.11 3.03
CA PRO A 413 -15.00 -53.81 1.91
C PRO A 413 -14.98 -54.90 0.85
N THR A 414 -15.00 -54.50 -0.41
CA THR A 414 -14.79 -55.36 -1.57
C THR A 414 -13.54 -54.91 -2.30
N ALA A 415 -12.54 -55.80 -2.38
CA ALA A 415 -11.28 -55.49 -3.04
C ALA A 415 -11.53 -55.01 -4.48
N GLY A 416 -11.00 -53.83 -4.82
CA GLY A 416 -11.13 -53.22 -6.15
C GLY A 416 -12.42 -52.43 -6.39
N SER A 417 -13.33 -52.33 -5.41
CA SER A 417 -14.44 -51.36 -5.48
C SER A 417 -13.89 -49.93 -5.43
N THR A 418 -14.41 -49.01 -6.25
CA THR A 418 -14.00 -47.60 -6.21
C THR A 418 -14.49 -46.89 -4.95
N ASP A 419 -15.64 -47.30 -4.42
CA ASP A 419 -16.36 -46.57 -3.37
C ASP A 419 -16.37 -47.31 -2.03
N CYS A 420 -16.05 -48.61 -2.02
CA CYS A 420 -16.01 -49.45 -0.82
C CYS A 420 -14.86 -50.48 -0.88
N ASN A 421 -13.63 -49.99 -1.11
CA ASN A 421 -12.40 -50.77 -1.07
C ASN A 421 -11.86 -50.97 0.37
N THR A 422 -12.14 -50.03 1.26
CA THR A 422 -11.58 -49.97 2.62
C THR A 422 -12.69 -49.67 3.60
N MET A 423 -12.63 -50.27 4.79
CA MET A 423 -13.64 -50.04 5.83
C MET A 423 -13.58 -48.58 6.26
N SER A 424 -14.70 -47.87 6.19
CA SER A 424 -14.77 -46.48 6.64
C SER A 424 -14.50 -46.42 8.14
N SER A 425 -13.64 -45.49 8.55
CA SER A 425 -13.30 -45.34 9.97
C SER A 425 -13.02 -43.89 10.33
N VAL A 426 -13.24 -43.57 11.60
CA VAL A 426 -12.85 -42.30 12.21
C VAL A 426 -12.01 -42.60 13.44
N THR A 427 -10.87 -41.93 13.57
CA THR A 427 -10.02 -42.04 14.76
C THR A 427 -9.69 -40.67 15.33
N ILE A 428 -9.45 -40.62 16.64
CA ILE A 428 -8.97 -39.42 17.33
C ILE A 428 -7.68 -39.82 18.05
N GLY A 429 -6.54 -39.26 17.63
CA GLY A 429 -5.24 -39.65 18.17
C GLY A 429 -4.94 -41.14 17.99
N SER A 430 -5.28 -41.68 16.81
CA SER A 430 -5.20 -43.11 16.47
C SER A 430 -6.12 -44.04 17.28
N VAL A 431 -7.02 -43.52 18.10
CA VAL A 431 -8.03 -44.32 18.81
C VAL A 431 -9.35 -44.33 18.03
N PRO A 432 -9.93 -45.50 17.70
CA PRO A 432 -11.20 -45.57 16.98
C PRO A 432 -12.35 -44.88 17.70
N ALA A 433 -13.02 -43.96 17.00
CA ALA A 433 -14.27 -43.33 17.46
C ALA A 433 -15.48 -44.14 16.94
N ILE A 434 -16.55 -44.21 17.73
CA ILE A 434 -17.75 -44.96 17.34
C ILE A 434 -18.57 -44.09 16.37
N ILE A 435 -18.73 -44.54 15.14
CA ILE A 435 -19.57 -43.86 14.14
C ILE A 435 -21.03 -44.10 14.48
N THR A 436 -21.77 -43.01 14.71
CA THR A 436 -23.20 -43.03 15.03
C THR A 436 -24.07 -42.64 13.83
N SER A 437 -23.53 -41.81 12.94
CA SER A 437 -24.15 -41.43 11.67
C SER A 437 -23.06 -41.16 10.64
N TRP A 438 -23.31 -41.53 9.39
CA TRP A 438 -22.42 -41.26 8.27
C TRP A 438 -23.26 -40.92 7.05
N SER A 439 -22.86 -39.86 6.37
CA SER A 439 -23.32 -39.45 5.05
C SER A 439 -22.17 -38.77 4.32
N ASP A 440 -22.37 -38.47 3.05
CA ASP A 440 -21.39 -37.76 2.27
C ASP A 440 -21.04 -36.36 2.84
N GLY A 441 -22.05 -35.63 3.32
CA GLY A 441 -21.88 -34.27 3.85
C GLY A 441 -21.56 -34.19 5.34
N LEU A 442 -21.75 -35.28 6.10
CA LEU A 442 -21.74 -35.23 7.57
C LEU A 442 -21.45 -36.58 8.20
N ILE A 443 -20.61 -36.57 9.23
CA ILE A 443 -20.34 -37.69 10.13
C ILE A 443 -20.64 -37.28 11.57
N GLN A 444 -21.26 -38.17 12.35
CA GLN A 444 -21.32 -38.04 13.80
C GLN A 444 -20.62 -39.20 14.47
N VAL A 445 -19.75 -38.89 15.42
CA VAL A 445 -19.00 -39.89 16.18
C VAL A 445 -19.14 -39.67 17.68
N THR A 446 -19.10 -40.75 18.44
CA THR A 446 -18.89 -40.70 19.88
C THR A 446 -17.39 -40.67 20.16
N VAL A 447 -16.94 -39.65 20.87
CA VAL A 447 -15.53 -39.44 21.24
C VAL A 447 -15.05 -40.62 22.09
N PRO A 448 -13.94 -41.28 21.73
CA PRO A 448 -13.48 -42.47 22.42
C PRO A 448 -12.79 -42.14 23.75
N THR A 449 -12.73 -43.14 24.61
CA THR A 449 -11.83 -43.14 25.78
C THR A 449 -10.41 -43.49 25.35
N ALA A 450 -9.43 -43.25 26.21
CA ALA A 450 -8.01 -43.61 25.99
C ALA A 450 -7.28 -42.85 24.88
N VAL A 451 -7.81 -41.71 24.43
CA VAL A 451 -7.04 -40.73 23.65
C VAL A 451 -5.83 -40.25 24.48
N PRO A 452 -4.63 -40.09 23.89
CA PRO A 452 -3.47 -39.61 24.63
C PRO A 452 -3.68 -38.24 25.27
N ASN A 453 -2.95 -37.96 26.36
CA ASN A 453 -2.90 -36.62 26.92
C ASN A 453 -2.34 -35.63 25.89
N CYS A 454 -2.88 -34.40 25.84
CA CYS A 454 -2.30 -33.33 25.03
C CYS A 454 -0.82 -33.13 25.38
N ALA A 455 0.04 -32.97 24.38
CA ALA A 455 1.46 -32.71 24.59
C ALA A 455 1.70 -31.45 25.44
N VAL A 456 0.90 -30.41 25.21
CA VAL A 456 0.85 -29.19 26.03
C VAL A 456 -0.43 -29.19 26.85
N GLN A 457 -0.29 -29.26 28.17
CA GLN A 457 -1.41 -29.20 29.11
C GLN A 457 -1.72 -27.76 29.50
N GLN A 458 -2.97 -27.50 29.83
CA GLN A 458 -3.36 -26.19 30.35
C GLN A 458 -2.83 -26.04 31.77
N ASN A 459 -2.19 -24.92 32.07
CA ASN A 459 -1.54 -24.72 33.35
C ASN A 459 -2.59 -24.56 34.46
N ALA A 460 -2.46 -25.36 35.52
CA ALA A 460 -3.35 -25.33 36.70
C ALA A 460 -3.40 -23.94 37.36
N GLN A 461 -2.30 -23.17 37.32
CA GLN A 461 -2.24 -21.80 37.84
C GLN A 461 -3.29 -20.88 37.19
N TYR A 462 -3.67 -21.15 35.93
CA TYR A 462 -4.64 -20.35 35.17
C TYR A 462 -6.01 -21.02 35.06
N GLY A 463 -6.29 -21.99 35.95
CA GLY A 463 -7.53 -22.76 35.98
C GLY A 463 -7.58 -23.89 34.95
N GLY A 464 -6.43 -24.29 34.40
CA GLY A 464 -6.31 -25.45 33.53
C GLY A 464 -6.52 -26.76 34.27
N SER A 465 -7.05 -27.76 33.56
CA SER A 465 -7.10 -29.14 34.01
C SER A 465 -6.55 -30.07 32.92
N PRO A 466 -6.18 -31.32 33.25
CA PRO A 466 -5.71 -32.26 32.25
C PRO A 466 -6.70 -32.43 31.10
N ALA A 467 -6.19 -32.43 29.88
CA ALA A 467 -6.94 -32.65 28.64
C ALA A 467 -6.28 -33.76 27.82
N GLN A 468 -7.10 -34.49 27.07
CA GLN A 468 -6.67 -35.46 26.07
C GLN A 468 -6.81 -34.83 24.68
N CYS A 469 -5.84 -35.06 23.79
CA CYS A 469 -5.87 -34.50 22.45
C CYS A 469 -5.43 -35.53 21.42
N GLY A 470 -6.00 -35.43 20.23
CA GLY A 470 -5.58 -36.23 19.09
C GLY A 470 -6.03 -35.63 17.78
N GLU A 471 -5.25 -35.86 16.74
CA GLU A 471 -5.64 -35.54 15.37
C GLU A 471 -6.87 -36.37 14.98
N LEU A 472 -7.87 -35.73 14.37
CA LEU A 472 -9.04 -36.39 13.82
C LEU A 472 -8.71 -36.95 12.44
N THR A 473 -8.74 -38.27 12.27
CA THR A 473 -8.49 -38.90 10.98
C THR A 473 -9.73 -39.61 10.47
N ILE A 474 -10.10 -39.37 9.21
CA ILE A 474 -11.21 -40.02 8.52
C ILE A 474 -10.63 -40.84 7.37
N ILE A 475 -10.99 -42.12 7.31
CA ILE A 475 -10.73 -43.00 6.16
C ILE A 475 -12.09 -43.26 5.49
N ALA A 476 -12.22 -42.84 4.25
CA ALA A 476 -13.42 -43.04 3.44
C ALA A 476 -13.44 -44.42 2.78
N GLY A 477 -14.59 -44.83 2.24
CA GLY A 477 -14.78 -46.15 1.64
C GLY A 477 -13.87 -46.44 0.44
N ASN A 478 -13.48 -45.39 -0.28
CA ASN A 478 -12.52 -45.45 -1.40
C ASN A 478 -11.05 -45.68 -0.94
N GLY A 479 -10.79 -45.74 0.37
CA GLY A 479 -9.46 -45.92 0.95
C GLY A 479 -8.63 -44.64 1.06
N LYS A 480 -9.18 -43.47 0.71
CA LYS A 480 -8.52 -42.18 0.92
C LYS A 480 -8.69 -41.71 2.35
N GLN A 481 -7.69 -40.97 2.82
CA GLN A 481 -7.62 -40.41 4.15
C GLN A 481 -7.74 -38.88 4.09
N SER A 482 -8.32 -38.28 5.12
CA SER A 482 -8.31 -36.84 5.32
C SER A 482 -6.89 -36.30 5.56
N VAL A 483 -6.56 -35.14 4.98
CA VAL A 483 -5.21 -34.53 5.02
C VAL A 483 -5.14 -33.38 6.02
N ASP A 484 -5.79 -32.24 5.75
CA ASP A 484 -5.76 -31.08 6.66
C ASP A 484 -6.92 -31.15 7.65
N THR A 485 -6.66 -31.84 8.76
CA THR A 485 -7.67 -32.15 9.77
C THR A 485 -7.56 -31.24 11.00
N VAL A 486 -8.41 -31.47 12.00
CA VAL A 486 -8.41 -30.71 13.25
C VAL A 486 -7.86 -31.55 14.40
N THR A 487 -7.27 -30.89 15.39
CA THR A 487 -6.97 -31.54 16.67
C THR A 487 -8.21 -31.49 17.55
N VAL A 488 -8.74 -32.66 17.93
CA VAL A 488 -9.83 -32.76 18.89
C VAL A 488 -9.27 -32.70 20.30
N THR A 489 -9.83 -31.83 21.14
CA THR A 489 -9.50 -31.73 22.57
C THR A 489 -10.66 -32.24 23.44
N ILE A 490 -10.34 -33.06 24.43
CA ILE A 490 -11.29 -33.73 25.32
C ILE A 490 -10.97 -33.33 26.75
N GLY A 491 -11.94 -32.71 27.42
CA GLY A 491 -11.77 -32.17 28.77
C GLY A 491 -10.91 -30.90 28.78
N GLY A 492 -10.22 -30.67 29.89
CA GLY A 492 -9.56 -29.39 30.14
C GLY A 492 -10.53 -28.26 30.50
N LYS A 493 -9.97 -27.07 30.62
CA LYS A 493 -10.68 -25.80 30.69
C LYS A 493 -11.39 -25.53 29.36
N LYS A 494 -12.69 -25.20 29.45
CA LYS A 494 -13.54 -24.84 28.32
C LYS A 494 -12.87 -23.74 27.46
N PRO A 495 -12.73 -23.94 26.14
CA PRO A 495 -12.16 -22.93 25.24
C PRO A 495 -12.99 -21.65 25.17
N THR A 496 -12.33 -20.55 24.86
CA THR A 496 -12.98 -19.30 24.47
C THR A 496 -13.29 -19.36 22.98
N VAL A 497 -14.56 -19.18 22.60
CA VAL A 497 -14.93 -19.05 21.18
C VAL A 497 -14.89 -17.57 20.82
N LEU A 498 -14.19 -17.23 19.75
CA LEU A 498 -14.13 -15.85 19.26
C LEU A 498 -15.54 -15.36 18.92
N ALA A 499 -15.96 -14.24 19.51
CA ALA A 499 -17.26 -13.67 19.24
C ALA A 499 -17.27 -12.90 17.91
N THR A 500 -18.44 -12.75 17.28
CA THR A 500 -18.60 -11.94 16.07
C THR A 500 -18.10 -10.52 16.29
N GLY A 501 -17.21 -10.05 15.41
CA GLY A 501 -16.62 -8.70 15.46
C GLY A 501 -15.45 -8.54 16.44
N GLN A 502 -15.06 -9.58 17.18
CA GLN A 502 -13.79 -9.59 17.92
C GLN A 502 -12.63 -9.95 17.00
N THR A 503 -11.47 -9.34 17.25
CA THR A 503 -10.23 -9.70 16.57
C THR A 503 -9.56 -10.91 17.23
N ILE A 504 -8.86 -11.72 16.44
CA ILE A 504 -8.05 -12.82 16.95
C ILE A 504 -6.97 -12.27 17.88
N GLN A 505 -6.35 -11.14 17.51
CA GLN A 505 -5.31 -10.53 18.34
C GLN A 505 -5.82 -10.17 19.75
N ASN A 506 -6.98 -9.52 19.87
CA ASN A 506 -7.53 -9.16 21.18
C ASN A 506 -7.86 -10.39 22.04
N ALA A 507 -8.30 -11.48 21.41
CA ALA A 507 -8.55 -12.75 22.11
C ALA A 507 -7.25 -13.36 22.63
N ILE A 508 -6.17 -13.32 21.85
CA ILE A 508 -4.83 -13.75 22.29
C ILE A 508 -4.37 -12.86 23.44
N ASP A 509 -4.48 -11.55 23.32
CA ASP A 509 -4.03 -10.58 24.35
C ASP A 509 -4.78 -10.74 25.67
N THR A 510 -6.07 -11.11 25.62
CA THR A 510 -6.89 -11.38 26.82
C THR A 510 -6.67 -12.78 27.41
N ALA A 511 -6.25 -13.74 26.59
CA ALA A 511 -6.09 -15.13 27.00
C ALA A 511 -4.95 -15.31 28.02
N LYS A 512 -5.14 -16.28 28.93
CA LYS A 512 -4.08 -16.69 29.87
C LYS A 512 -3.23 -17.79 29.24
N PRO A 513 -1.96 -17.97 29.68
CA PRO A 513 -1.13 -19.09 29.22
C PRO A 513 -1.84 -20.45 29.34
N GLY A 514 -1.84 -21.21 28.24
CA GLY A 514 -2.51 -22.51 28.11
C GLY A 514 -3.98 -22.45 27.68
N ASP A 515 -4.59 -21.26 27.57
CA ASP A 515 -5.94 -21.13 27.06
C ASP A 515 -6.03 -21.59 25.60
N MET A 516 -7.22 -22.05 25.21
CA MET A 516 -7.56 -22.36 23.83
C MET A 516 -8.57 -21.35 23.32
N ILE A 517 -8.29 -20.82 22.13
CA ILE A 517 -9.19 -19.94 21.39
C ILE A 517 -9.69 -20.71 20.18
N ILE A 518 -11.01 -20.87 20.08
CA ILE A 518 -11.65 -21.40 18.87
C ILE A 518 -11.94 -20.24 17.93
N VAL A 519 -11.45 -20.36 16.70
CA VAL A 519 -11.72 -19.42 15.60
C VAL A 519 -12.86 -19.99 14.76
N PRO A 520 -14.06 -19.38 14.78
CA PRO A 520 -15.19 -19.81 13.96
C PRO A 520 -14.89 -19.73 12.45
N PRO A 521 -15.77 -20.29 11.60
CA PRO A 521 -15.71 -20.04 10.17
C PRO A 521 -15.75 -18.54 9.86
N GLY A 522 -14.87 -18.08 8.98
CA GLY A 522 -14.77 -16.69 8.58
C GLY A 522 -13.41 -16.35 8.00
N LEU A 523 -13.35 -15.18 7.37
CA LEU A 523 -12.10 -14.55 7.00
C LEU A 523 -11.74 -13.47 8.02
N TYR A 524 -10.53 -13.56 8.54
CA TYR A 524 -9.99 -12.64 9.53
C TYR A 524 -8.83 -11.86 8.90
N ASN A 525 -9.09 -10.62 8.49
CA ASN A 525 -8.10 -9.73 7.85
C ASN A 525 -7.16 -9.10 8.88
N GLU A 526 -6.32 -9.93 9.51
CA GLU A 526 -5.48 -9.56 10.66
C GLU A 526 -4.03 -10.05 10.50
N LEU A 527 -3.09 -9.23 11.00
CA LEU A 527 -1.70 -9.61 11.21
C LEU A 527 -1.57 -10.13 12.64
N VAL A 528 -1.67 -11.45 12.82
CA VAL A 528 -1.75 -12.08 14.14
C VAL A 528 -0.35 -12.30 14.73
N LEU A 529 -0.19 -11.96 16.01
CA LEU A 529 0.99 -12.19 16.84
C LEU A 529 0.69 -13.24 17.91
N MET A 530 1.24 -14.44 17.72
CA MET A 530 1.19 -15.54 18.70
C MET A 530 2.27 -15.36 19.77
N TRP A 531 2.17 -14.31 20.60
CA TRP A 531 3.24 -13.96 21.55
C TRP A 531 3.12 -14.65 22.93
N LYS A 532 2.02 -15.34 23.20
CA LYS A 532 1.81 -16.15 24.41
C LYS A 532 1.68 -17.63 24.06
N PRO A 533 1.97 -18.53 25.01
CA PRO A 533 1.67 -19.96 24.88
C PRO A 533 0.16 -20.20 24.97
N VAL A 534 -0.58 -19.81 23.93
CA VAL A 534 -2.02 -19.98 23.74
C VAL A 534 -2.24 -20.89 22.55
N ARG A 535 -3.27 -21.73 22.60
CA ARG A 535 -3.63 -22.60 21.48
C ARG A 535 -4.68 -21.90 20.62
N LEU A 536 -4.37 -21.66 19.36
CA LEU A 536 -5.32 -21.15 18.38
C LEU A 536 -5.82 -22.31 17.52
N GLN A 537 -7.13 -22.52 17.47
CA GLN A 537 -7.73 -23.67 16.80
C GLN A 537 -8.89 -23.22 15.90
N GLY A 538 -8.73 -23.36 14.59
CA GLY A 538 -9.84 -23.21 13.63
C GLY A 538 -10.79 -24.41 13.69
N VAL A 539 -12.03 -24.23 13.24
CA VAL A 539 -13.02 -25.34 13.21
C VAL A 539 -12.83 -26.27 12.01
N GLY A 540 -12.12 -25.82 10.98
CA GLY A 540 -11.71 -26.58 9.80
C GLY A 540 -10.81 -25.73 8.89
N ALA A 541 -9.84 -26.36 8.23
CA ALA A 541 -8.77 -25.66 7.51
C ALA A 541 -9.28 -24.69 6.43
N ALA A 542 -10.30 -25.10 5.67
CA ALA A 542 -10.88 -24.29 4.60
C ALA A 542 -11.91 -23.25 5.09
N SER A 543 -12.28 -23.27 6.38
CA SER A 543 -13.35 -22.40 6.91
C SER A 543 -12.84 -21.27 7.79
N SER A 544 -11.72 -21.44 8.49
CA SER A 544 -11.15 -20.43 9.38
C SER A 544 -9.88 -19.85 8.75
N ILE A 545 -10.01 -18.77 7.98
CA ILE A 545 -8.94 -18.22 7.15
C ILE A 545 -8.41 -16.93 7.78
N ILE A 546 -7.11 -16.89 8.08
CA ILE A 546 -6.42 -15.65 8.46
C ILE A 546 -5.81 -15.05 7.21
N ASN A 547 -6.12 -13.78 6.92
CA ASN A 547 -5.55 -13.02 5.83
C ASN A 547 -4.68 -11.88 6.35
N ALA A 548 -3.37 -12.13 6.35
CA ALA A 548 -2.33 -11.21 6.76
C ALA A 548 -1.97 -10.17 5.67
N ASN A 549 -2.97 -9.55 5.03
CA ASN A 549 -2.73 -8.50 4.04
C ASN A 549 -2.12 -7.26 4.70
N THR A 550 -0.92 -6.89 4.25
CA THR A 550 -0.12 -5.77 4.79
C THR A 550 -0.48 -4.42 4.20
N GLN A 551 -1.45 -4.37 3.27
CA GLN A 551 -1.85 -3.15 2.56
C GLN A 551 -3.16 -2.54 3.09
N PRO A 552 -3.32 -1.20 3.03
CA PRO A 552 -2.34 -0.20 2.53
C PRO A 552 -1.16 0.04 3.49
N ALA A 553 -0.22 0.89 3.10
CA ALA A 553 0.87 1.33 3.96
C ALA A 553 0.38 1.84 5.33
N GLY A 554 1.22 1.65 6.34
CA GLY A 554 0.90 1.94 7.73
C GLY A 554 0.20 0.79 8.48
N ARG A 555 -0.39 -0.21 7.80
CA ARG A 555 -0.97 -1.38 8.49
C ARG A 555 0.05 -2.22 9.26
N LEU A 556 1.30 -2.26 8.79
CA LEU A 556 2.39 -2.96 9.47
C LEU A 556 2.94 -2.19 10.67
N ASP A 557 2.74 -0.87 10.77
CA ASP A 557 3.40 -0.06 11.80
C ASP A 557 2.93 -0.42 13.22
N PRO A 558 1.63 -0.58 13.50
CA PRO A 558 1.18 -1.06 14.82
C PRO A 558 1.71 -2.45 15.15
N TRP A 559 1.79 -3.34 14.14
CA TRP A 559 2.32 -4.69 14.31
C TRP A 559 3.81 -4.69 14.66
N ARG A 560 4.62 -3.91 13.93
CA ARG A 560 6.06 -3.72 14.21
C ARG A 560 6.29 -3.12 15.59
N LYS A 561 5.53 -2.07 15.95
CA LYS A 561 5.58 -1.46 17.29
C LYS A 561 5.28 -2.47 18.39
N GLN A 562 4.30 -3.34 18.17
CA GLN A 562 3.96 -4.40 19.13
C GLN A 562 5.10 -5.43 19.26
N ILE A 563 5.73 -5.85 18.17
CA ILE A 563 6.90 -6.76 18.21
C ILE A 563 8.05 -6.13 18.99
N VAL A 564 8.35 -4.87 18.71
CA VAL A 564 9.42 -4.13 19.39
C VAL A 564 9.16 -4.04 20.89
N CYS A 565 7.91 -3.77 21.27
CA CYS A 565 7.46 -3.80 22.65
C CYS A 565 7.64 -5.18 23.30
N LEU A 566 7.28 -6.26 22.59
CA LEU A 566 7.40 -7.64 23.07
C LEU A 566 8.85 -8.01 23.40
N PHE A 567 9.80 -7.59 22.56
CA PHE A 567 11.23 -7.78 22.79
C PHE A 567 11.84 -6.81 23.82
N GLY A 568 11.03 -5.92 24.41
CA GLY A 568 11.50 -4.94 25.39
C GLY A 568 12.41 -3.88 24.77
N LEU A 569 12.22 -3.55 23.49
CA LEU A 569 12.99 -2.54 22.77
C LEU A 569 12.19 -1.25 22.65
N THR A 570 12.85 -0.08 22.61
CA THR A 570 12.24 1.18 22.17
C THR A 570 12.06 1.18 20.65
N PRO A 571 11.26 2.08 20.06
CA PRO A 571 11.14 2.21 18.59
C PRO A 571 12.49 2.36 17.88
N ASP A 572 13.45 3.05 18.50
CA ASP A 572 14.82 3.19 17.97
C ASP A 572 15.69 1.92 18.10
N GLY A 573 15.13 0.79 18.55
CA GLY A 573 15.83 -0.50 18.68
C GLY A 573 16.76 -0.62 19.89
N ARG A 574 16.55 0.18 20.95
CA ARG A 574 17.35 0.12 22.19
C ARG A 574 16.63 -0.70 23.24
N PRO A 575 17.32 -1.53 24.05
CA PRO A 575 16.69 -2.14 25.21
C PRO A 575 16.06 -1.09 26.12
N SER A 576 14.78 -1.25 26.40
CA SER A 576 14.06 -0.44 27.37
C SER A 576 14.07 -1.12 28.73
N ASN A 577 14.16 -0.36 29.82
CA ASN A 577 13.98 -0.86 31.18
C ASN A 577 12.72 -0.31 31.87
N ALA A 578 11.89 0.44 31.11
CA ALA A 578 10.67 1.05 31.60
C ALA A 578 9.59 1.10 30.49
N PRO A 579 8.30 1.19 30.87
CA PRO A 579 7.23 1.44 29.90
C PRO A 579 7.41 2.77 29.17
N TYR A 580 6.94 2.83 27.92
CA TYR A 580 6.94 4.04 27.10
C TYR A 580 5.64 4.12 26.26
N PRO A 581 5.25 5.30 25.75
CA PRO A 581 3.98 5.46 25.04
C PRO A 581 3.82 4.46 23.88
N GLY A 582 2.72 3.71 23.87
CA GLY A 582 2.47 2.65 22.87
C GLY A 582 3.06 1.28 23.22
N CYS A 583 3.77 1.18 24.35
CA CYS A 583 4.21 -0.04 25.00
C CYS A 583 3.97 0.10 26.51
N ASP A 584 2.70 0.28 26.85
CA ASP A 584 2.28 0.14 28.24
C ASP A 584 2.39 -1.35 28.54
N HIS A 585 3.11 -1.73 29.59
CA HIS A 585 3.28 -3.13 30.02
C HIS A 585 2.29 -3.42 31.16
N PRO A 586 0.96 -3.54 30.95
CA PRO A 586 0.05 -3.63 32.06
C PRO A 586 -0.06 -5.11 32.41
N ASP A 587 0.63 -5.52 33.47
CA ASP A 587 0.35 -6.78 34.17
C ASP A 587 0.26 -8.02 33.26
N TRP A 588 1.31 -8.30 32.49
CA TRP A 588 1.38 -9.47 31.62
C TRP A 588 1.48 -10.72 32.51
N PRO A 589 0.38 -11.47 32.74
CA PRO A 589 0.30 -12.35 33.90
C PRO A 589 1.28 -13.51 33.75
N GLY A 590 2.35 -13.46 34.54
CA GLY A 590 3.36 -14.52 34.60
C GLY A 590 4.52 -14.41 33.62
N PHE A 591 4.73 -13.25 32.98
CA PHE A 591 5.92 -13.01 32.15
C PHE A 591 6.70 -11.80 32.63
N SER A 592 8.04 -11.94 32.72
CA SER A 592 8.97 -10.84 32.95
C SER A 592 10.35 -11.22 32.42
N GLY A 593 11.07 -10.29 31.81
CA GLY A 593 12.45 -10.50 31.35
C GLY A 593 13.50 -10.46 32.47
N GLY A 594 13.04 -10.44 33.72
CA GLY A 594 13.88 -10.42 34.92
C GLY A 594 14.31 -9.00 35.33
N PRO A 595 15.28 -8.88 36.26
CA PRO A 595 15.64 -7.59 36.87
C PRO A 595 16.39 -6.64 35.93
N GLU A 596 17.12 -7.16 34.95
CA GLU A 596 17.97 -6.37 34.04
C GLU A 596 17.16 -5.80 32.87
N PHE A 597 16.19 -6.57 32.35
CA PHE A 597 15.33 -6.19 31.23
C PHE A 597 13.86 -6.55 31.54
N PRO A 598 13.22 -5.88 32.51
CA PRO A 598 11.88 -6.24 32.98
C PRO A 598 10.80 -6.14 31.91
N THR A 599 11.06 -5.38 30.84
CA THR A 599 10.18 -5.10 29.70
C THR A 599 10.23 -6.18 28.62
N MET A 600 11.26 -7.05 28.60
CA MET A 600 11.39 -8.11 27.60
C MET A 600 10.49 -9.27 27.99
N ILE A 601 9.47 -9.57 27.19
CA ILE A 601 8.47 -10.60 27.52
C ILE A 601 8.60 -11.84 26.64
N VAL A 602 9.12 -11.69 25.42
CA VAL A 602 9.40 -12.82 24.53
C VAL A 602 10.90 -13.04 24.39
N ASP A 603 11.28 -14.31 24.32
CA ASP A 603 12.64 -14.70 24.00
C ASP A 603 12.87 -14.60 22.48
N ARG A 604 14.07 -14.21 22.10
CA ARG A 604 14.52 -14.32 20.71
C ARG A 604 14.87 -15.76 20.36
N VAL A 605 14.79 -16.11 19.07
CA VAL A 605 15.36 -17.36 18.60
C VAL A 605 16.87 -17.34 18.88
N PRO A 606 17.47 -18.44 19.40
CA PRO A 606 18.90 -18.49 19.64
C PRO A 606 19.70 -18.07 18.40
N MET A 607 20.67 -17.16 18.59
CA MET A 607 21.52 -16.57 17.54
C MET A 607 20.85 -15.59 16.58
N GLU A 608 19.58 -15.27 16.77
CA GLU A 608 18.91 -14.22 16.01
C GLU A 608 19.29 -12.83 16.52
N GLY A 609 19.69 -11.96 15.59
CA GLY A 609 20.07 -10.58 15.89
C GLY A 609 18.84 -9.69 15.98
N ILE A 610 18.45 -9.30 17.19
CA ILE A 610 17.34 -8.35 17.41
C ILE A 610 17.84 -6.90 17.61
N LEU A 611 19.16 -6.71 17.69
CA LEU A 611 19.83 -5.42 17.89
C LEU A 611 20.89 -5.24 16.80
N GLY A 612 20.95 -4.04 16.20
CA GLY A 612 22.04 -3.66 15.31
C GLY A 612 23.37 -3.50 16.06
N TRP A 613 24.49 -3.48 15.30
CA TRP A 613 25.84 -3.27 15.87
C TRP A 613 25.97 -1.93 16.60
N ASP A 614 25.19 -0.93 16.19
CA ASP A 614 25.11 0.38 16.81
C ASP A 614 23.66 0.88 16.76
N THR A 615 22.97 0.91 17.90
CA THR A 615 21.57 1.38 18.02
C THR A 615 21.37 2.88 17.76
N SER A 616 22.42 3.61 17.38
CA SER A 616 22.34 5.00 16.89
C SER A 616 22.54 5.13 15.37
N VAL A 617 22.92 4.04 14.68
CA VAL A 617 23.28 4.06 13.24
C VAL A 617 22.66 2.89 12.46
N ASN A 618 22.63 1.70 13.04
CA ASN A 618 22.08 0.47 12.47
C ASN A 618 20.81 0.12 13.26
N GLY A 619 19.66 0.35 12.63
CA GLY A 619 18.34 0.40 13.26
C GLY A 619 17.83 -0.87 13.94
N ASN A 620 16.55 -0.81 14.33
CA ASN A 620 15.84 -1.83 15.05
C ASN A 620 15.65 -3.11 14.20
N LEU A 621 16.50 -4.12 14.40
CA LEU A 621 16.42 -5.38 13.66
C LEU A 621 15.22 -6.24 14.07
N ALA A 622 14.62 -5.98 15.24
CA ALA A 622 13.42 -6.69 15.68
C ALA A 622 12.21 -6.42 14.76
N GLU A 623 12.14 -5.24 14.14
CA GLU A 623 11.10 -4.90 13.15
C GLU A 623 11.29 -5.59 11.79
N GLN A 624 12.51 -6.10 11.56
CA GLN A 624 12.91 -6.84 10.35
C GLN A 624 12.84 -8.35 10.53
N LEU A 625 12.51 -8.83 11.74
CA LEU A 625 12.23 -10.24 11.98
C LEU A 625 11.13 -10.65 11.01
N ILE A 626 11.48 -11.64 10.20
CA ILE A 626 10.88 -12.03 8.92
C ILE A 626 9.35 -11.77 8.90
N GLU A 627 8.94 -10.84 8.04
CA GLU A 627 7.56 -10.55 7.64
C GLU A 627 6.66 -11.79 7.72
N PRO A 628 5.40 -11.64 8.17
CA PRO A 628 4.69 -12.57 9.06
C PRO A 628 4.85 -14.04 8.67
N SER A 629 5.98 -14.61 9.06
CA SER A 629 6.12 -16.05 9.25
C SER A 629 5.91 -16.30 10.73
N LEU A 630 5.04 -17.26 11.05
CA LEU A 630 4.66 -17.62 12.41
C LEU A 630 5.87 -17.56 13.35
N MET A 631 5.93 -16.55 14.21
CA MET A 631 6.82 -16.57 15.37
C MET A 631 6.36 -17.76 16.23
N GLY A 632 7.21 -18.77 16.33
CA GLY A 632 6.94 -20.07 16.95
C GLY A 632 6.90 -20.04 18.46
#